data_AF-A0A936Y7M9-F1
#
_entry.id   AF-A0A936Y7M9-F1
#
_cell.length_a   1.000
_cell.length_b   1.000
_cell.length_c   1.000
_cell.angle_alpha   90.00
_cell.angle_beta   90.00
_cell.angle_gamma   90.00
#
_symmetry.space_group_name_H-M   'P 1'
#
loop_
_entity.id
_entity.type
_entity.pdbx_description
1 polymer ?
#
loop_
_entity_poly.entity_id
_entity_poly.type
_entity_poly.pdbx_seq_one_letter_code
_entity_poly.pdbx_strand_id
1 'polypeptide(L)'
;MEKAFAKVEELADTIKEYVNTRIDAVKLNAAEKSSAVISNIIAGLVVVSFFMLFFLFASIALAFGLGDWIGKTWAGFLIVAGLYLVIGIIVWTARVKIIQLPVMNALIKQLFGEDHEED
;
A
#
# COMPACT_ATOMS: atom_id res chain seq x y z
N MET A 1 10.25 58.53 -8.40
CA MET A 1 9.48 57.53 -7.63
C MET A 1 8.79 56.49 -8.52
N GLU A 2 8.36 56.83 -9.73
CA GLU A 2 7.72 55.92 -10.71
C GLU A 2 8.49 54.63 -11.05
N LYS A 3 9.82 54.71 -11.21
CA LYS A 3 10.65 53.55 -11.59
C LYS A 3 10.75 52.46 -10.50
N ALA A 4 10.56 52.83 -9.23
CA ALA A 4 10.60 51.87 -8.13
C ALA A 4 9.31 51.02 -8.09
N PHE A 5 8.17 51.62 -8.38
CA PHE A 5 6.88 50.91 -8.45
C PHE A 5 6.84 49.96 -9.65
N ALA A 6 7.28 50.39 -10.83
CA ALA A 6 7.34 49.53 -12.02
C ALA A 6 8.21 48.28 -11.81
N LYS A 7 9.33 48.41 -11.08
CA LYS A 7 10.24 47.30 -10.80
C LYS A 7 9.69 46.33 -9.75
N VAL A 8 8.89 46.84 -8.81
CA VAL A 8 8.19 46.02 -7.81
C VAL A 8 7.03 45.25 -8.46
N GLU A 9 6.36 45.86 -9.44
CA GLU A 9 5.28 45.23 -10.21
C GLU A 9 5.82 44.12 -11.13
N GLU A 10 6.96 44.34 -11.79
CA GLU A 10 7.66 43.32 -12.59
C GLU A 10 8.16 42.14 -11.74
N LEU A 11 8.67 42.40 -10.53
CA LEU A 11 9.01 41.35 -9.57
C LEU A 11 7.77 40.58 -9.09
N ALA A 12 6.68 41.28 -8.83
CA ALA A 12 5.43 40.66 -8.39
C ALA A 12 4.87 39.73 -9.47
N ASP A 13 4.91 40.14 -10.74
CA ASP A 13 4.47 39.29 -11.86
C ASP A 13 5.38 38.07 -12.05
N THR A 14 6.70 38.24 -11.96
CA THR A 14 7.65 37.12 -12.07
C THR A 14 7.47 36.10 -10.94
N ILE A 15 7.22 36.56 -9.70
CA ILE A 15 6.93 35.68 -8.55
C ILE A 15 5.60 34.95 -8.76
N LYS A 16 4.60 35.63 -9.31
CA LYS A 16 3.27 35.06 -9.58
C LYS A 16 3.34 33.97 -10.65
N GLU A 17 4.15 34.20 -11.69
CA GLU A 17 4.40 33.22 -12.74
C GLU A 17 5.17 32.01 -12.21
N TYR A 18 6.21 32.23 -11.39
CA TYR A 18 6.96 31.15 -10.75
C TYR A 18 6.11 30.31 -9.79
N VAL A 19 5.23 30.95 -9.02
CA VAL A 19 4.26 30.26 -8.14
C VAL A 19 3.26 29.46 -8.96
N ASN A 20 2.74 30.01 -10.06
CA ASN A 20 1.85 29.27 -10.96
C ASN A 20 2.54 28.04 -11.58
N THR A 21 3.78 28.19 -12.06
CA THR A 21 4.55 27.06 -12.62
C THR A 21 4.81 25.99 -11.55
N ARG A 22 5.10 26.37 -10.30
CA ARG A 22 5.24 25.42 -9.19
C ARG A 22 3.93 24.73 -8.83
N ILE A 23 2.80 25.44 -8.86
CA ILE A 23 1.46 24.86 -8.63
C ILE A 23 1.13 23.86 -9.73
N ASP A 24 1.38 24.20 -11.00
CA ASP A 24 1.16 23.30 -12.13
C ASP A 24 2.07 22.07 -12.05
N ALA A 25 3.34 22.25 -11.68
CA ALA A 25 4.27 21.15 -11.46
C ALA A 25 3.81 20.22 -10.33
N VAL A 26 3.33 20.77 -9.19
CA VAL A 26 2.79 19.98 -8.08
C VAL A 26 1.51 19.25 -8.49
N LYS A 27 0.63 19.90 -9.26
CA LYS A 27 -0.62 19.31 -9.76
C LYS A 27 -0.36 18.17 -10.75
N LEU A 28 0.62 18.32 -11.63
CA LEU A 28 1.04 17.30 -12.58
C LEU A 28 1.68 16.10 -11.86
N ASN A 29 2.61 16.36 -10.93
CA ASN A 29 3.26 15.31 -10.12
C ASN A 29 2.25 14.58 -9.23
N ALA A 30 1.29 15.31 -8.66
CA ALA A 30 0.21 14.72 -7.87
C ALA A 30 -0.71 13.85 -8.74
N ALA A 31 -1.02 14.27 -9.98
CA ALA A 31 -1.79 13.47 -10.92
C ALA A 31 -1.04 12.20 -11.36
N GLU A 32 0.26 12.29 -11.66
CA GLU A 32 1.09 11.14 -12.00
C GLU A 32 1.25 10.16 -10.83
N LYS A 33 1.59 10.66 -9.63
CA LYS A 33 1.69 9.80 -8.43
C LYS A 33 0.36 9.17 -8.06
N SER A 34 -0.73 9.93 -8.09
CA SER A 34 -2.06 9.39 -7.79
C SER A 34 -2.47 8.34 -8.82
N SER A 35 -2.24 8.57 -10.11
CA SER A 35 -2.51 7.60 -11.16
C SER A 35 -1.66 6.33 -11.00
N ALA A 36 -0.36 6.46 -10.71
CA ALA A 36 0.52 5.32 -10.48
C ALA A 36 0.12 4.51 -9.23
N VAL A 37 -0.26 5.19 -8.15
CA VAL A 37 -0.77 4.53 -6.93
C VAL A 37 -2.08 3.81 -7.20
N ILE A 38 -3.03 4.45 -7.88
CA ILE A 38 -4.31 3.83 -8.25
C ILE A 38 -4.07 2.62 -9.15
N SER A 39 -3.19 2.74 -10.14
CA SER A 39 -2.87 1.64 -11.06
C SER A 39 -2.22 0.46 -10.33
N ASN A 40 -1.33 0.72 -9.37
CA ASN A 40 -0.74 -0.32 -8.52
C ASN A 40 -1.78 -0.95 -7.58
N ILE A 41 -2.69 -0.18 -7.02
CA ILE A 41 -3.78 -0.69 -6.17
C ILE A 41 -4.69 -1.61 -7.01
N ILE A 42 -5.08 -1.19 -8.21
CA ILE A 42 -5.93 -1.98 -9.10
C ILE A 42 -5.20 -3.26 -9.52
N ALA A 43 -3.94 -3.17 -9.97
CA ALA A 43 -3.14 -4.33 -10.32
C ALA A 43 -2.98 -5.29 -9.13
N GLY A 44 -2.69 -4.74 -7.95
CA GLY A 44 -2.60 -5.50 -6.70
C GLY A 44 -3.93 -6.18 -6.35
N LEU A 45 -5.05 -5.48 -6.48
CA LEU A 45 -6.38 -6.01 -6.21
C LEU A 45 -6.72 -7.18 -7.15
N VAL A 46 -6.38 -7.07 -8.43
CA VAL A 46 -6.56 -8.13 -9.42
C VAL A 46 -5.73 -9.35 -9.02
N VAL A 47 -4.44 -9.17 -8.72
CA VAL A 47 -3.55 -10.27 -8.31
C VAL A 47 -4.05 -10.94 -7.03
N VAL A 48 -4.41 -10.15 -6.00
CA VAL A 48 -4.97 -10.65 -4.74
C VAL A 48 -6.27 -11.41 -4.97
N SER A 49 -7.14 -10.92 -5.88
CA SER A 49 -8.40 -11.60 -6.21
C SER A 49 -8.15 -12.97 -6.85
N PHE A 50 -7.22 -13.06 -7.79
CA PHE A 50 -6.83 -14.35 -8.39
C PHE A 50 -6.18 -15.28 -7.37
N PHE A 51 -5.32 -14.77 -6.51
CA PHE A 51 -4.74 -15.55 -5.40
C PHE A 51 -5.80 -16.08 -4.46
N MET A 52 -6.80 -15.26 -4.11
CA MET A 52 -7.90 -15.66 -3.24
C MET A 52 -8.74 -16.77 -3.86
N LEU A 53 -9.03 -16.67 -5.16
CA LEU A 53 -9.70 -17.75 -5.90
C LEU A 53 -8.87 -19.03 -5.92
N PHE A 54 -7.58 -18.94 -6.27
CA PHE A 54 -6.68 -20.09 -6.26
C PHE A 54 -6.66 -20.76 -4.88
N PHE A 55 -6.55 -19.97 -3.82
CA PHE A 55 -6.49 -20.45 -2.45
C PHE A 55 -7.81 -21.12 -2.02
N LEU A 56 -8.95 -20.57 -2.45
CA LEU A 56 -10.27 -21.18 -2.23
C LEU A 56 -10.36 -22.56 -2.89
N PHE A 57 -10.02 -22.66 -4.18
CA PHE A 57 -10.03 -23.93 -4.90
C PHE A 57 -9.04 -24.94 -4.32
N ALA A 58 -7.83 -24.49 -3.97
CA ALA A 58 -6.82 -25.32 -3.30
C ALA A 58 -7.35 -25.85 -1.97
N SER A 59 -7.98 -25.01 -1.16
CA SER A 59 -8.58 -25.40 0.12
C SER A 59 -9.69 -26.44 -0.04
N ILE A 60 -10.54 -26.28 -1.06
CA ILE A 60 -11.60 -27.24 -1.37
C ILE A 60 -10.99 -28.57 -1.81
N ALA A 61 -9.99 -28.55 -2.69
CA ALA A 61 -9.29 -29.75 -3.15
C ALA A 61 -8.61 -30.51 -1.98
N LEU A 62 -7.97 -29.77 -1.07
CA LEU A 62 -7.33 -30.33 0.13
C LEU A 62 -8.36 -30.96 1.08
N ALA A 63 -9.50 -30.28 1.28
CA ALA A 63 -10.58 -30.80 2.11
C ALA A 63 -11.20 -32.07 1.51
N PHE A 64 -11.42 -32.12 0.19
CA PHE A 64 -11.91 -33.33 -0.47
C PHE A 64 -10.88 -34.46 -0.46
N GLY A 65 -9.60 -34.19 -0.73
CA GLY A 65 -8.54 -35.21 -0.71
C GLY A 65 -8.34 -35.82 0.69
N LEU A 66 -8.29 -34.99 1.73
CA LEU A 66 -8.25 -35.46 3.12
C LEU A 66 -9.55 -36.15 3.55
N GLY A 67 -10.68 -35.64 3.09
CA GLY A 67 -12.00 -36.19 3.39
C GLY A 67 -12.22 -37.58 2.79
N ASP A 68 -11.72 -37.81 1.57
CA ASP A 68 -11.80 -39.11 0.88
C ASP A 68 -10.90 -40.15 1.55
N TRP A 69 -9.69 -39.75 1.96
CA TRP A 69 -8.77 -40.67 2.65
C TRP A 69 -9.28 -41.13 4.03
N ILE A 70 -10.00 -40.26 4.73
CA ILE A 70 -10.67 -40.55 6.02
C ILE A 70 -12.04 -41.25 5.80
N GLY A 71 -12.52 -41.33 4.56
CA GLY A 71 -13.84 -41.88 4.20
C GLY A 71 -15.02 -41.02 4.66
N LYS A 72 -14.76 -39.79 5.16
CA LYS A 72 -15.78 -38.85 5.59
C LYS A 72 -15.39 -37.41 5.24
N THR A 73 -16.12 -36.80 4.32
CA THR A 73 -15.90 -35.42 3.83
C THR A 73 -15.89 -34.36 4.95
N TRP A 74 -16.72 -34.48 5.98
CA TRP A 74 -16.73 -33.53 7.11
C TRP A 74 -15.40 -33.49 7.86
N ALA A 75 -14.66 -34.60 7.93
CA ALA A 75 -13.38 -34.65 8.63
C ALA A 75 -12.28 -33.90 7.87
N GLY A 76 -12.30 -33.94 6.54
CA GLY A 76 -11.37 -33.19 5.69
C GLY A 76 -11.54 -31.68 5.87
N PHE A 77 -12.78 -31.19 5.89
CA PHE A 77 -13.06 -29.78 6.21
C PHE A 77 -12.64 -29.40 7.64
N LEU A 78 -12.84 -30.30 8.61
CA LEU A 78 -12.50 -30.02 10.01
C LEU A 78 -10.99 -29.93 10.23
N ILE A 79 -10.19 -30.77 9.56
CA ILE A 79 -8.73 -30.69 9.60
C ILE A 79 -8.25 -29.39 8.96
N VAL A 80 -8.76 -29.05 7.77
CA VAL A 80 -8.41 -27.81 7.07
C VAL A 80 -8.79 -26.57 7.91
N ALA A 81 -9.98 -26.58 8.53
CA ALA A 81 -10.41 -25.52 9.44
C ALA A 81 -9.50 -25.41 10.68
N GLY A 82 -9.10 -26.54 11.27
CA GLY A 82 -8.14 -26.57 12.38
C GLY A 82 -6.78 -26.00 11.97
N LEU A 83 -6.29 -26.36 10.78
CA LEU A 83 -5.05 -25.83 10.22
C LEU A 83 -5.11 -24.31 10.03
N TYR A 84 -6.22 -23.79 9.48
CA TYR A 84 -6.44 -22.34 9.36
C TYR A 84 -6.52 -21.64 10.70
N LEU A 85 -7.11 -22.28 11.72
CA LEU A 85 -7.20 -21.72 13.06
C LEU A 85 -5.81 -21.61 13.70
N VAL A 86 -4.96 -22.63 13.54
CA VAL A 86 -3.56 -22.60 14.01
C VAL A 86 -2.76 -21.51 13.28
N ILE A 87 -2.87 -21.44 11.95
CA ILE A 87 -2.23 -20.37 11.16
C ILE A 87 -2.73 -19.00 11.63
N GLY A 88 -4.03 -18.85 11.86
CA GLY A 88 -4.65 -17.62 12.37
C GLY A 88 -4.09 -17.19 13.72
N ILE A 89 -3.89 -18.11 14.66
CA ILE A 89 -3.27 -17.82 15.98
C ILE A 89 -1.81 -17.40 15.81
N ILE A 90 -1.04 -18.09 14.95
CA ILE A 90 0.35 -17.74 14.66
C ILE A 90 0.43 -16.33 14.07
N VAL A 91 -0.40 -16.03 13.07
CA VAL A 91 -0.48 -14.69 12.46
C VAL A 91 -0.93 -13.66 13.47
N TRP A 92 -1.90 -13.96 14.33
CA TRP A 92 -2.36 -13.01 15.35
C TRP A 92 -1.27 -12.66 16.35
N THR A 93 -0.45 -13.63 16.76
CA THR A 93 0.70 -13.41 17.63
C THR A 93 1.82 -12.66 16.89
N ALA A 94 2.07 -13.02 15.63
CA ALA A 94 3.08 -12.40 14.80
C ALA A 94 2.68 -11.02 14.26
N ARG A 95 1.39 -10.63 14.31
CA ARG A 95 0.88 -9.36 13.75
C ARG A 95 1.65 -8.15 14.23
N VAL A 96 2.05 -8.17 15.50
CA VAL A 96 2.78 -7.09 16.17
C VAL A 96 4.19 -6.96 15.57
N LYS A 97 4.84 -8.08 15.26
CA LYS A 97 6.17 -8.07 14.64
C LYS A 97 6.13 -7.86 13.12
N ILE A 98 5.17 -8.45 12.42
CA ILE A 98 5.13 -8.44 10.95
C ILE A 98 4.54 -7.14 10.41
N ILE A 99 3.54 -6.55 11.08
CA ILE A 99 2.85 -5.35 10.55
C ILE A 99 3.29 -4.10 11.30
N GLN A 100 3.27 -4.14 12.63
CA GLN A 100 3.53 -2.94 13.45
C GLN A 100 4.98 -2.46 13.33
N LEU A 101 5.98 -3.34 13.31
CA LEU A 101 7.38 -2.94 13.18
C LEU A 101 7.70 -2.27 11.84
N PRO A 102 7.40 -2.83 10.65
CA PRO A 102 7.74 -2.16 9.40
C PRO A 102 6.92 -0.89 9.18
N VAL A 103 5.65 -0.85 9.61
CA VAL A 103 4.84 0.38 9.54
C VAL A 103 5.44 1.46 10.44
N MET A 104 5.80 1.12 11.67
CA MET A 104 6.45 2.07 12.58
C MET A 104 7.81 2.52 12.06
N ASN A 105 8.63 1.62 11.51
CA ASN A 105 9.92 1.97 10.91
C ASN A 105 9.77 2.85 9.66
N ALA A 106 8.75 2.60 8.83
CA ALA A 106 8.44 3.43 7.67
C ALA A 106 7.95 4.83 8.08
N LEU A 107 7.09 4.91 9.10
CA LEU A 107 6.63 6.19 9.66
C LEU A 107 7.77 6.96 10.31
N ILE A 108 8.64 6.30 11.07
CA ILE A 108 9.84 6.92 11.65
C ILE A 108 10.76 7.41 10.53
N LYS A 109 10.99 6.62 9.48
CA LYS A 109 11.81 7.06 8.34
C LYS A 109 11.20 8.25 7.58
N GLN A 110 9.88 8.34 7.46
CA GLN A 110 9.23 9.50 6.82
C GLN A 110 9.18 10.73 7.72
N LEU A 111 9.09 10.57 9.04
CA LEU A 111 8.97 11.70 9.98
C LEU A 111 10.32 12.21 10.50
N PHE A 112 11.33 11.34 10.61
CA PHE A 112 12.66 11.65 11.13
C PHE A 112 13.77 11.47 10.10
N GLY A 113 13.48 10.90 8.92
CA GLY A 113 14.47 10.67 7.86
C GLY A 113 14.59 11.82 6.86
N GLU A 114 13.93 12.96 7.10
CA GLU A 114 14.17 14.20 6.33
C GLU A 114 15.23 15.11 6.96
N ASP A 115 15.78 14.80 8.14
CA ASP A 115 16.66 15.72 8.88
C ASP A 115 18.17 15.39 8.84
N HIS A 116 18.64 14.36 8.13
CA HIS A 116 20.09 14.09 8.01
C HIS A 116 20.51 13.51 6.65
N GLU A 117 20.53 14.35 5.63
CA GLU A 117 21.49 14.29 4.52
C GLU A 117 22.11 15.69 4.34
N GLU A 118 22.80 16.17 5.38
CA GLU A 118 24.01 16.99 5.21
C GLU A 118 25.15 16.18 5.83
N ASP A 119 25.93 15.55 4.95
CA ASP A 119 27.40 15.47 5.00
C ASP A 119 27.92 14.90 3.66
#